data_AF-A0A2V2MT41-F1
#
_entry.id   AF-A0A2V2MT41-F1
#
_cell.length_a   1.000
_cell.length_b   1.000
_cell.length_c   1.000
_cell.angle_alpha   90.00
_cell.angle_beta   90.00
_cell.angle_gamma   90.00
#
_symmetry.space_group_name_H-M   'P 1'
#
loop_
_entity.id
_entity.type
_entity.pdbx_description
1 polymer ?
#
loop_
_entity_poly.entity_id
_entity_poly.type
_entity_poly.pdbx_seq_one_letter_code
_entity_poly.pdbx_strand_id
1 'polypeptide(L)'
;IWFIKINVLYGRAFSSIKYLNTQAKRWMEKVNNQEHGTTFEIPLVRFQDENLTQIQSIPPYIVKRREERQVSKDCFISIFGNRYSVPWKYARQNVTVEIFGERVIVESDGIQICEHRLIEGRHQVSRQKEHFEGLLKAARDESYGKMPPVIISSKKPFEDTAVIKRSLSEYDQIIGGK
;
A
#
# COMPACT_ATOMS: atom_id res chain seq x y z
N ILE A 1 -22.54 26.83 -6.61
CA ILE A 1 -22.51 27.67 -5.38
C ILE A 1 -23.35 28.94 -5.47
N TRP A 2 -23.43 29.61 -6.63
CA TRP A 2 -24.17 30.88 -6.81
C TRP A 2 -25.67 30.82 -6.43
N PHE A 3 -26.37 29.76 -6.84
CA PHE A 3 -27.82 29.62 -6.64
C PHE A 3 -28.26 29.59 -5.16
N ILE A 4 -27.54 28.86 -4.31
CA ILE A 4 -27.81 28.79 -2.86
C ILE A 4 -27.51 30.14 -2.19
N LYS A 5 -26.44 30.81 -2.63
CA LYS A 5 -26.02 32.10 -2.08
C LYS A 5 -27.11 33.17 -2.27
N ILE A 6 -27.75 33.19 -3.43
CA ILE A 6 -28.79 34.18 -3.74
C ILE A 6 -30.12 33.83 -3.09
N ASN A 7 -30.54 32.57 -3.15
CA ASN A 7 -31.90 32.21 -2.73
C ASN A 7 -32.04 31.98 -1.22
N VAL A 8 -31.01 31.43 -0.57
CA VAL A 8 -31.07 31.05 0.84
C VAL A 8 -30.32 32.05 1.72
N LEU A 9 -29.12 32.46 1.30
CA LEU A 9 -28.19 33.21 2.15
C LEU A 9 -28.29 34.74 2.00
N TYR A 10 -28.81 35.26 0.89
CA TYR A 10 -28.81 36.69 0.62
C TYR A 10 -29.65 37.46 1.64
N GLY A 11 -29.03 38.43 2.33
CA GLY A 11 -29.70 39.30 3.30
C GLY A 11 -30.16 38.62 4.60
N ARG A 12 -29.73 37.38 4.87
CA ARG A 12 -30.13 36.65 6.09
C ARG A 12 -28.95 36.47 7.05
N ALA A 13 -29.13 36.92 8.29
CA ALA A 13 -28.30 36.50 9.41
C ALA A 13 -28.82 35.19 10.00
N PHE A 14 -27.93 34.29 10.40
CA PHE A 14 -28.29 33.05 11.07
C PHE A 14 -27.41 32.81 12.29
N SER A 15 -28.00 32.27 13.35
CA SER A 15 -27.34 32.02 14.63
C SER A 15 -26.68 30.64 14.72
N SER A 16 -27.00 29.72 13.81
CA SER A 16 -26.47 28.34 13.81
C SER A 16 -26.61 27.67 12.44
N ILE A 17 -25.74 26.71 12.15
CA ILE A 17 -25.84 25.84 10.97
C ILE A 17 -27.16 25.05 10.94
N LYS A 18 -27.67 24.66 12.12
CA LYS A 18 -28.93 23.92 12.23
C LYS A 18 -30.10 24.79 11.76
N TYR A 19 -30.13 26.05 12.18
CA TYR A 19 -31.13 27.02 11.76
C TYR A 19 -31.08 27.26 10.25
N LEU A 20 -29.88 27.41 9.69
CA LEU A 20 -29.68 27.56 8.25
C LEU A 20 -30.23 26.36 7.47
N ASN A 21 -29.94 25.13 7.92
CA ASN A 21 -30.46 23.91 7.29
C ASN A 21 -32.00 23.85 7.32
N THR A 22 -32.63 24.25 8.42
CA THR A 22 -34.10 24.31 8.51
C THR A 22 -34.67 25.32 7.53
N GLN A 23 -34.07 26.51 7.42
CA GLN A 23 -34.51 27.53 6.46
C GLN A 23 -34.34 27.07 5.02
N ALA A 24 -33.21 26.43 4.70
CA ALA A 24 -32.95 25.87 3.37
C ALA A 24 -33.99 24.79 2.99
N LYS A 25 -34.33 23.88 3.91
CA LYS A 25 -35.37 22.87 3.70
C LYS A 25 -36.74 23.49 3.42
N ARG A 26 -37.17 24.46 4.24
CA ARG A 26 -38.44 25.17 4.03
C ARG A 26 -38.50 25.89 2.68
N TRP A 27 -37.39 26.52 2.28
CA TRP A 27 -37.31 27.17 0.97
C TRP A 27 -37.40 26.14 -0.17
N MET A 28 -36.70 25.01 -0.05
CA MET A 28 -36.75 23.92 -1.02
C MET A 28 -38.16 23.33 -1.17
N GLU A 29 -38.84 23.08 -0.04
CA GLU A 29 -40.25 22.64 -0.04
C GLU A 29 -41.16 23.64 -0.73
N LYS A 30 -40.97 24.95 -0.46
CA LYS A 30 -41.76 26.00 -1.13
C LYS A 30 -41.54 25.98 -2.64
N VAL A 31 -40.29 25.99 -3.11
CA VAL A 31 -39.97 26.08 -4.54
C VAL A 31 -40.41 24.82 -5.28
N ASN A 32 -40.26 23.64 -4.69
CA ASN A 32 -40.69 22.38 -5.30
C ASN A 32 -42.22 22.26 -5.47
N ASN A 33 -43.00 23.03 -4.69
CA ASN A 33 -44.46 23.11 -4.77
C ASN A 33 -44.97 24.26 -5.66
N GLN A 34 -44.09 25.02 -6.31
CA GLN A 34 -44.46 26.09 -7.22
C GLN A 34 -44.24 25.66 -8.67
N GLU A 35 -45.06 26.17 -9.58
CA GLU A 35 -44.85 25.98 -11.02
C GLU A 35 -43.50 26.56 -11.43
N HIS A 36 -42.69 25.75 -12.10
CA HIS A 36 -41.38 26.16 -12.55
C HIS A 36 -41.49 26.95 -13.87
N GLY A 37 -40.85 28.12 -13.94
CA GLY A 37 -41.04 29.07 -15.05
C GLY A 37 -40.60 28.58 -16.44
N THR A 38 -39.80 27.52 -16.54
CA THR A 38 -39.36 26.94 -17.82
C THR A 38 -40.22 25.77 -18.28
N THR A 39 -40.65 24.93 -17.35
CA THR A 39 -41.38 23.68 -17.63
C THR A 39 -42.88 23.82 -17.43
N PHE A 40 -43.35 24.91 -16.81
CA PHE A 40 -44.75 25.19 -16.47
C PHE A 40 -45.44 24.07 -15.69
N GLU A 41 -44.65 23.27 -14.99
CA GLU A 41 -45.10 22.15 -14.17
C GLU A 41 -44.55 22.30 -12.76
N ILE A 42 -45.23 21.71 -11.80
CA ILE A 42 -44.79 21.65 -10.40
C ILE A 42 -43.74 20.54 -10.27
N PRO A 43 -42.48 20.84 -9.88
CA PRO A 43 -41.42 19.84 -9.79
C PRO A 43 -41.79 18.63 -8.92
N LEU A 44 -42.50 18.83 -7.82
CA LEU A 44 -42.93 17.74 -6.94
C LEU A 44 -43.87 16.74 -7.64
N VAL A 45 -44.75 17.23 -8.51
CA VAL A 45 -45.69 16.38 -9.27
C VAL A 45 -44.91 15.65 -10.37
N ARG A 46 -44.17 16.41 -11.18
CA ARG A 46 -43.35 15.88 -12.28
C ARG A 46 -42.36 14.81 -11.81
N PHE A 47 -41.77 14.99 -10.63
CA PHE A 47 -40.83 14.03 -10.04
C PHE A 47 -41.40 12.61 -9.90
N GLN A 48 -42.71 12.44 -9.76
CA GLN A 48 -43.35 11.12 -9.70
C GLN A 48 -43.40 10.43 -11.07
N ASP A 49 -43.49 11.23 -12.14
CA ASP A 49 -43.54 10.77 -13.53
C ASP A 49 -42.15 10.61 -14.14
N GLU A 50 -41.11 11.16 -13.50
CA GLU A 50 -39.73 10.97 -13.90
C GLU A 50 -39.30 9.51 -13.60
N ASN A 51 -39.00 8.74 -14.65
CA ASN A 51 -38.44 7.38 -14.55
C ASN A 51 -36.95 7.42 -14.11
N LEU A 52 -36.68 7.99 -12.94
CA LEU A 52 -35.32 8.15 -12.41
C LEU A 52 -34.74 6.80 -12.01
N THR A 53 -33.44 6.64 -12.28
CA THR A 53 -32.69 5.50 -11.77
C THR A 53 -32.58 5.61 -10.25
N GLN A 54 -33.02 4.58 -9.55
CA GLN A 54 -32.92 4.52 -8.08
C GLN A 54 -31.45 4.55 -7.66
N ILE A 55 -31.12 5.37 -6.65
CA ILE A 55 -29.73 5.46 -6.16
C ILE A 55 -29.24 4.08 -5.68
N GLN A 56 -30.12 3.25 -5.12
CA GLN A 56 -29.76 1.91 -4.66
C GLN A 56 -29.38 0.94 -5.79
N SER A 57 -29.80 1.20 -7.03
CA SER A 57 -29.43 0.35 -8.18
C SER A 57 -28.08 0.74 -8.78
N ILE A 58 -27.53 1.90 -8.41
CA ILE A 58 -26.24 2.38 -8.89
C ILE A 58 -25.16 1.74 -8.00
N PRO A 59 -24.23 0.95 -8.55
CA PRO A 59 -23.14 0.40 -7.76
C PRO A 59 -22.32 1.56 -7.16
N PRO A 60 -21.86 1.43 -5.90
CA PRO A 60 -21.12 2.50 -5.25
C PRO A 60 -19.88 2.85 -6.06
N TYR A 61 -19.56 4.15 -6.13
CA TYR A 61 -18.33 4.60 -6.76
C TYR A 61 -17.12 4.04 -5.98
N ILE A 62 -16.35 3.20 -6.67
CA ILE A 62 -15.18 2.52 -6.12
C ILE A 62 -13.96 3.42 -6.32
N VAL A 63 -13.46 4.00 -5.22
CA VAL A 63 -12.20 4.75 -5.25
C VAL A 63 -11.04 3.77 -5.36
N LYS A 64 -10.42 3.71 -6.54
CA LYS A 64 -9.22 2.92 -6.82
C LYS A 64 -8.02 3.84 -6.85
N ARG A 65 -6.97 3.50 -6.11
CA ARG A 65 -5.69 4.19 -6.17
C ARG A 65 -4.68 3.28 -6.86
N ARG A 66 -4.13 3.75 -7.98
CA ARG A 66 -3.12 3.03 -8.75
C ARG A 66 -1.76 3.72 -8.59
N GLU A 67 -0.74 2.95 -8.24
CA GLU A 67 0.64 3.43 -8.10
C GLU A 67 1.62 2.45 -8.73
N GLU A 68 2.67 2.96 -9.37
CA GLU A 68 3.80 2.14 -9.80
C GLU A 68 4.84 2.05 -8.67
N ARG A 69 5.34 0.83 -8.42
CA ARG A 69 6.35 0.56 -7.39
C ARG A 69 7.39 -0.40 -7.91
N GLN A 70 8.64 -0.15 -7.58
CA GLN A 70 9.71 -1.12 -7.78
C GLN A 70 9.72 -2.14 -6.64
N VAL A 71 9.76 -3.42 -6.99
CA VAL A 71 9.94 -4.50 -6.02
C VAL A 71 11.40 -4.50 -5.53
N SER A 72 11.59 -4.51 -4.21
CA SER A 72 12.93 -4.58 -3.63
C SER A 72 13.64 -5.89 -3.99
N LYS A 73 14.97 -5.93 -3.82
CA LYS A 73 15.74 -7.19 -3.96
C LYS A 73 15.19 -8.30 -3.07
N ASP A 74 14.74 -7.95 -1.87
CA ASP A 74 14.18 -8.90 -0.89
C ASP A 74 12.70 -9.22 -1.14
N CYS A 75 12.17 -8.92 -2.34
CA CYS A 75 10.81 -9.25 -2.76
C CYS A 75 9.69 -8.54 -1.97
N PHE A 76 9.87 -7.26 -1.63
CA PHE A 76 8.86 -6.44 -0.96
C PHE A 76 8.55 -5.15 -1.73
N ILE A 77 7.32 -4.68 -1.57
CA ILE A 77 6.89 -3.33 -1.95
C ILE A 77 6.42 -2.56 -0.70
N SER A 78 6.56 -1.25 -0.70
CA SER A 78 6.15 -0.38 0.41
C SER A 78 4.91 0.42 0.05
N ILE A 79 3.82 0.23 0.79
CA ILE A 79 2.53 0.91 0.60
C ILE A 79 2.07 1.45 1.96
N PHE A 80 1.79 2.76 2.03
CA PHE A 80 1.41 3.49 3.24
C PHE A 80 2.32 3.27 4.48
N GLY A 81 3.61 2.97 4.25
CA GLY A 81 4.56 2.69 5.33
C GLY A 81 4.54 1.24 5.83
N ASN A 82 3.74 0.37 5.21
CA ASN A 82 3.73 -1.08 5.44
C ASN A 82 4.40 -1.79 4.25
N ARG A 83 4.97 -2.97 4.48
CA ARG A 83 5.64 -3.77 3.45
C ARG A 83 4.81 -4.99 3.07
N TYR A 84 4.73 -5.28 1.79
CA TYR A 84 3.99 -6.42 1.26
C TYR A 84 4.91 -7.27 0.40
N SER A 85 4.95 -8.58 0.68
CA SER A 85 5.76 -9.51 -0.12
C SER A 85 5.20 -9.69 -1.53
N VAL A 86 6.07 -9.85 -2.52
CA VAL A 86 5.74 -10.10 -3.93
C VAL A 86 6.50 -11.36 -4.37
N PRO A 87 5.99 -12.21 -5.30
CA PRO A 87 6.72 -13.38 -5.74
C PRO A 87 8.13 -13.06 -6.26
N TRP A 88 9.09 -13.90 -5.89
CA TRP A 88 10.52 -13.71 -6.14
C TRP A 88 10.90 -13.47 -7.60
N LYS A 89 10.08 -13.97 -8.54
CA LYS A 89 10.27 -13.79 -9.99
C LYS A 89 10.26 -12.31 -10.41
N TYR A 90 9.60 -11.45 -9.62
CA TYR A 90 9.45 -10.03 -9.90
C TYR A 90 10.39 -9.15 -9.07
N ALA A 91 11.38 -9.74 -8.37
CA ALA A 91 12.37 -8.96 -7.64
C ALA A 91 13.10 -7.99 -8.59
N ARG A 92 13.27 -6.72 -8.15
CA ARG A 92 13.86 -5.61 -8.94
C ARG A 92 13.05 -5.16 -10.17
N GLN A 93 11.84 -5.67 -10.39
CA GLN A 93 10.97 -5.23 -11.47
C GLN A 93 9.99 -4.14 -10.99
N ASN A 94 9.46 -3.36 -11.93
CA ASN A 94 8.39 -2.41 -11.66
C ASN A 94 7.05 -3.12 -11.76
N VAL A 95 6.20 -2.93 -10.76
CA VAL A 95 4.85 -3.49 -10.69
C VAL A 95 3.84 -2.37 -10.45
N THR A 96 2.63 -2.58 -10.95
CA THR A 96 1.50 -1.71 -10.69
C THR A 96 0.78 -2.21 -9.45
N VAL A 97 0.47 -1.31 -8.53
CA VAL A 97 -0.25 -1.61 -7.30
C VAL A 97 -1.58 -0.90 -7.35
N GLU A 98 -2.65 -1.68 -7.26
CA GLU A 98 -4.02 -1.17 -7.18
C GLU A 98 -4.56 -1.39 -5.76
N ILE A 99 -4.96 -0.29 -5.13
CA ILE A 99 -5.49 -0.28 -3.77
C ILE A 99 -6.96 0.06 -3.87
N PHE A 100 -7.79 -0.85 -3.37
CA PHE A 100 -9.23 -0.69 -3.36
C PHE A 100 -9.81 -1.31 -2.08
N GLY A 101 -10.57 -0.51 -1.31
CA GLY A 101 -11.13 -0.94 -0.03
C GLY A 101 -10.03 -1.41 0.92
N GLU A 102 -10.14 -2.66 1.40
CA GLU A 102 -9.15 -3.30 2.27
C GLU A 102 -8.19 -4.23 1.51
N ARG A 103 -7.99 -4.03 0.20
CA ARG A 103 -7.17 -4.91 -0.63
C ARG A 103 -6.05 -4.14 -1.32
N VAL A 104 -4.91 -4.81 -1.44
CA VAL A 104 -3.73 -4.37 -2.18
C VAL A 104 -3.46 -5.43 -3.24
N ILE A 105 -3.71 -5.10 -4.49
CA ILE A 105 -3.51 -5.97 -5.65
C ILE A 105 -2.23 -5.53 -6.34
N VAL A 106 -1.35 -6.49 -6.64
CA VAL A 106 -0.09 -6.24 -7.35
C VAL A 106 -0.16 -6.90 -8.72
N GLU A 107 0.10 -6.11 -9.75
CA GLU A 107 0.02 -6.50 -11.16
C GLU A 107 1.37 -6.24 -11.86
N SER A 108 1.74 -7.12 -12.80
CA SER A 108 2.78 -6.84 -13.81
C SER A 108 2.16 -7.06 -15.17
N ASP A 109 2.40 -6.13 -16.09
CA ASP A 109 1.95 -6.24 -17.49
C ASP A 109 0.44 -6.52 -17.63
N GLY A 110 -0.36 -6.01 -16.69
CA GLY A 110 -1.82 -6.20 -16.66
C GLY A 110 -2.29 -7.55 -16.10
N ILE A 111 -1.38 -8.37 -15.56
CA ILE A 111 -1.69 -9.65 -14.93
C ILE A 111 -1.54 -9.50 -13.41
N GLN A 112 -2.60 -9.84 -12.67
CA GLN A 112 -2.55 -9.93 -11.20
C GLN A 112 -1.60 -11.05 -10.77
N ILE A 113 -0.59 -10.68 -9.99
CA ILE A 113 0.45 -11.58 -9.50
C ILE A 113 0.17 -12.01 -8.06
N CYS A 114 -0.21 -11.05 -7.20
CA CYS A 114 -0.56 -11.35 -5.82
C CYS A 114 -1.58 -10.35 -5.26
N GLU A 115 -2.25 -10.77 -4.20
CA GLU A 115 -3.21 -9.97 -3.45
C GLU A 115 -2.86 -10.02 -1.97
N HIS A 116 -3.01 -8.88 -1.29
CA HIS A 116 -2.88 -8.78 0.16
C HIS A 116 -4.07 -8.01 0.74
N ARG A 117 -4.34 -8.26 2.02
CA ARG A 117 -5.20 -7.36 2.80
C ARG A 117 -4.42 -6.10 3.16
N LEU A 118 -5.05 -4.94 3.03
CA LEU A 118 -4.50 -3.66 3.47
C LEU A 118 -4.29 -3.69 4.98
N ILE A 119 -3.06 -3.47 5.41
CA ILE A 119 -2.70 -3.39 6.82
C ILE A 119 -2.88 -1.95 7.31
N GLU A 120 -3.58 -1.78 8.43
CA GLU A 120 -3.72 -0.50 9.11
C GLU A 120 -2.48 -0.12 9.93
N GLY A 121 -2.26 1.17 10.16
CA GLY A 121 -1.07 1.67 10.85
C GLY A 121 0.19 1.71 9.96
N ARG A 122 1.38 1.66 10.56
CA ARG A 122 2.67 1.81 9.86
C ARG A 122 3.68 0.78 10.36
N HIS A 123 4.71 0.51 9.55
CA HIS A 123 5.85 -0.36 9.84
C HIS A 123 5.50 -1.84 10.01
N GLN A 124 4.34 -2.27 9.52
CA GLN A 124 3.95 -3.68 9.49
C GLN A 124 4.39 -4.37 8.20
N VAL A 125 4.40 -5.71 8.21
CA VAL A 125 4.83 -6.51 7.07
C VAL A 125 3.85 -7.66 6.79
N SER A 126 3.24 -7.67 5.61
CA SER A 126 2.50 -8.83 5.08
C SER A 126 3.46 -9.77 4.34
N ARG A 127 3.61 -11.00 4.84
CA ARG A 127 4.50 -12.03 4.26
C ARG A 127 3.70 -13.26 3.87
N GLN A 128 3.79 -13.64 2.60
CA GLN A 128 3.34 -14.93 2.10
C GLN A 128 4.56 -15.79 1.79
N LYS A 129 4.61 -17.02 2.33
CA LYS A 129 5.80 -17.89 2.25
C LYS A 129 6.13 -18.30 0.81
N GLU A 130 5.09 -18.57 0.02
CA GLU A 130 5.14 -18.98 -1.39
C GLU A 130 5.95 -17.98 -2.24
N HIS A 131 5.93 -16.70 -1.87
CA HIS A 131 6.64 -15.66 -2.59
C HIS A 131 8.16 -15.83 -2.57
N PHE A 132 8.72 -16.58 -1.62
CA PHE A 132 10.17 -16.67 -1.39
C PHE A 132 10.79 -18.00 -1.82
N GLU A 133 10.01 -18.98 -2.28
CA GLU A 133 10.46 -20.36 -2.47
C GLU A 133 11.64 -20.51 -3.43
N GLY A 134 11.69 -19.72 -4.51
CA GLY A 134 12.78 -19.75 -5.49
C GLY A 134 13.86 -18.69 -5.28
N LEU A 135 13.73 -17.81 -4.29
CA LEU A 135 14.63 -16.67 -4.11
C LEU A 135 16.07 -17.11 -3.81
N LEU A 136 16.24 -18.10 -2.93
CA LEU A 136 17.56 -18.62 -2.58
C LEU A 136 18.27 -19.30 -3.75
N LYS A 137 17.51 -19.99 -4.60
CA LYS A 137 18.04 -20.60 -5.83
C LYS A 137 18.50 -19.52 -6.80
N ALA A 138 17.64 -18.54 -7.08
CA ALA A 138 17.97 -17.41 -7.96
C ALA A 138 19.19 -16.62 -7.46
N ALA A 139 19.30 -16.39 -6.15
CA ALA A 139 20.44 -15.68 -5.56
C ALA A 139 21.76 -16.47 -5.66
N ARG A 140 21.72 -17.80 -5.52
CA ARG A 140 22.87 -18.68 -5.75
C ARG A 140 23.33 -18.58 -7.20
N ASP A 141 22.41 -18.74 -8.16
CA ASP A 141 22.72 -18.71 -9.59
C ASP A 141 23.30 -17.34 -10.01
N GLU A 142 22.77 -16.22 -9.49
CA GLU A 142 23.32 -14.87 -9.72
C GLU A 142 24.75 -14.71 -9.17
N SER A 143 25.07 -15.38 -8.06
CA SER A 143 26.38 -15.29 -7.39
C SER A 143 27.46 -16.12 -8.10
N TYR A 144 27.12 -17.32 -8.60
CA TYR A 144 28.05 -18.19 -9.32
C TYR A 144 28.63 -17.54 -10.60
N GLY A 145 27.91 -16.62 -11.24
CA GLY A 145 28.42 -15.88 -12.41
C GLY A 145 29.38 -14.73 -12.09
N LYS A 146 29.48 -14.30 -10.83
CA LYS A 146 30.27 -13.12 -10.40
C LYS A 146 31.42 -13.46 -9.45
N MET A 147 31.41 -14.63 -8.83
CA MET A 147 32.54 -15.08 -8.02
C MET A 147 33.63 -15.62 -8.93
N PRO A 148 34.87 -15.09 -8.89
CA PRO A 148 35.99 -15.84 -9.45
C PRO A 148 36.04 -17.21 -8.75
N PRO A 149 36.44 -18.29 -9.43
CA PRO A 149 36.56 -19.59 -8.79
C PRO A 149 37.44 -19.41 -7.55
N VAL A 150 36.87 -19.69 -6.38
CA VAL A 150 37.65 -19.78 -5.15
C VAL A 150 38.57 -20.97 -5.37
N ILE A 151 39.81 -20.70 -5.76
CA ILE A 151 40.86 -21.70 -5.77
C ILE A 151 41.09 -21.99 -4.29
N ILE A 152 40.41 -23.03 -3.80
CA ILE A 152 40.75 -23.63 -2.51
C ILE A 152 42.15 -24.21 -2.72
N SER A 153 43.17 -23.41 -2.42
CA SER A 153 44.52 -23.92 -2.35
C SER A 153 44.50 -25.05 -1.34
N SER A 154 44.91 -26.25 -1.75
CA SER A 154 45.12 -27.41 -0.88
C SER A 154 46.23 -27.17 0.15
N LYS A 155 46.90 -26.02 0.12
CA LYS A 155 47.80 -25.59 1.19
C LYS A 155 46.98 -25.33 2.45
N LYS A 156 47.15 -26.17 3.46
CA LYS A 156 46.65 -25.85 4.80
C LYS A 156 47.25 -24.49 5.19
N PRO A 157 46.43 -23.52 5.63
CA PRO A 157 46.89 -22.13 5.86
C PRO A 157 47.95 -21.97 6.96
N PHE A 158 48.43 -23.05 7.57
CA PHE A 158 49.31 -23.03 8.75
C PHE A 158 50.41 -24.11 8.73
N GLU A 159 50.68 -24.80 7.62
CA GLU A 159 51.69 -25.88 7.60
C GLU A 159 53.13 -25.38 7.84
N ASP A 160 53.43 -24.11 7.53
CA ASP A 160 54.78 -23.53 7.65
C ASP A 160 54.96 -22.55 8.82
N THR A 161 54.01 -22.47 9.76
CA THR A 161 54.23 -21.65 10.96
C THR A 161 55.12 -22.42 11.93
N ALA A 162 56.40 -22.07 12.02
CA ALA A 162 57.30 -22.59 13.03
C ALA A 162 56.84 -22.14 14.43
N VAL A 163 55.92 -22.89 15.03
CA VAL A 163 55.47 -22.67 16.40
C VAL A 163 56.61 -23.09 17.33
N ILE A 164 57.15 -22.12 18.08
CA ILE A 164 58.19 -22.36 19.08
C ILE A 164 57.59 -23.27 20.16
N LYS A 165 58.05 -24.51 20.26
CA LYS A 165 57.69 -25.44 21.32
C LYS A 165 58.64 -25.20 22.51
N ARG A 166 58.14 -24.58 23.57
CA ARG A 166 58.86 -24.43 24.85
C ARG A 166 58.47 -25.53 25.82
N SER A 167 59.41 -25.95 26.66
CA SER A 167 59.14 -26.95 27.69
C SER A 167 58.22 -26.36 28.77
N LEU A 168 57.27 -27.15 29.28
CA LEU A 168 56.34 -26.68 30.34
C LEU A 168 57.08 -26.21 31.60
N SER A 169 58.25 -26.79 31.89
CA SER A 169 59.13 -26.40 33.00
C SER A 169 59.59 -24.94 32.98
N GLU A 170 59.58 -24.29 31.81
CA GLU A 170 59.90 -22.85 31.70
C GLU A 170 58.83 -21.98 32.34
N TYR A 171 57.56 -22.41 32.32
CA TYR A 171 56.46 -21.69 32.97
C TYR A 171 56.43 -21.94 34.48
N ASP A 172 56.82 -23.12 34.93
CA ASP A 172 56.87 -23.47 36.36
C ASP A 172 57.88 -22.62 37.13
N GLN A 173 59.00 -22.22 36.50
CA GLN A 173 59.98 -21.29 37.09
C GLN A 173 59.46 -19.86 37.22
N ILE A 174 58.62 -19.41 36.28
CA ILE A 174 58.08 -18.03 36.27
C ILE A 174 56.90 -17.91 37.24
N ILE A 175 56.10 -18.97 37.38
CA ILE A 175 54.88 -18.96 38.19
C ILE A 175 55.15 -19.36 39.66
N GLY A 176 56.37 -19.84 39.99
CA GLY A 176 56.87 -19.84 41.35
C GLY A 176 55.90 -20.43 42.38
N GLY A 177 55.48 -21.68 42.16
CA GLY A 177 54.67 -22.40 43.14
C GLY A 177 55.49 -22.84 44.35
N LYS A 178 55.82 -21.90 45.26
CA LYS A 178 56.10 -22.12 46.69
C LYS A 178 55.92 -20.84 47.48
#